data_AF-A0A950RT55-F1
#
_entry.id   AF-A0A950RT55-F1
#
_cell.length_a   1.000
_cell.length_b   1.000
_cell.length_c   1.000
_cell.angle_alpha   90.00
_cell.angle_beta   90.00
_cell.angle_gamma   90.00
#
_symmetry.space_group_name_H-M   'P 1'
#
loop_
_entity.id
_entity.type
_entity.pdbx_description
1 polymer ?
#
loop_
_entity_poly.entity_id
_entity_poly.type
_entity_poly.pdbx_seq_one_letter_code
_entity_poly.pdbx_strand_id
1 'polypeptide(L)'
;MRARPGQRLPLVPLLRAYTGAGVLRLEELTRLPGLGPRFQAVLEARTHLLSEAFLDQATEADFQGALVRFYEACVRPALHTDTLRRRTGIVRHALGHLLRCRDPLPQKADRCLAVDAPYHVAGLGPVFWSALFQGLAPMSFPAWTPAIEAGLRRLGLASWQQATRPGEVYGAMVRVYAHLRALEPALIPFHLDHFLTLTAAMKGRNIWSGADHL
;
A
#
# COMPACT_ATOMS: atom_id res chain seq x y z
N MET A 1 15.54 19.23 -20.74
CA MET A 1 14.93 18.22 -21.63
C MET A 1 13.70 17.62 -20.94
N ARG A 2 12.48 18.03 -21.29
CA ARG A 2 11.25 17.42 -20.75
C ARG A 2 11.01 16.10 -21.50
N ALA A 3 10.82 14.99 -20.79
CA ALA A 3 10.49 13.72 -21.40
C ALA A 3 9.18 13.85 -22.19
N ARG A 4 9.10 13.25 -23.39
CA ARG A 4 7.86 13.23 -24.15
C ARG A 4 6.79 12.47 -23.35
N PRO A 5 5.55 12.99 -23.24
CA PRO A 5 4.46 12.24 -22.65
C PRO A 5 4.30 10.91 -23.42
N GLY A 6 4.38 9.79 -22.71
CA GLY A 6 4.21 8.44 -23.27
C GLY A 6 5.48 7.59 -23.44
N GLN A 7 6.69 8.13 -23.21
CA GLN A 7 7.89 7.29 -23.25
C GLN A 7 7.97 6.41 -21.99
N ARG A 8 7.66 5.12 -22.13
CA ARG A 8 7.82 4.12 -21.07
C ARG A 8 9.29 3.99 -20.67
N LEU A 9 9.55 3.99 -19.38
CA LEU A 9 10.89 3.75 -18.86
C LEU A 9 11.27 2.27 -18.97
N PRO A 10 12.56 1.95 -19.19
CA PRO A 10 13.00 0.57 -19.28
C PRO A 10 13.02 -0.07 -17.87
N LEU A 11 12.05 -0.95 -17.60
CA LEU A 11 11.87 -1.58 -16.28
C LEU A 11 13.13 -2.31 -15.78
N VAL A 12 13.66 -3.25 -16.57
CA VAL A 12 14.75 -4.13 -16.14
C VAL A 12 16.03 -3.34 -15.79
N PRO A 13 16.51 -2.38 -16.62
CA PRO A 13 17.65 -1.55 -16.24
C PRO A 13 17.46 -0.73 -14.97
N LEU A 14 16.26 -0.16 -14.73
CA LEU A 14 15.99 0.61 -13.52
C LEU A 14 15.96 -0.28 -12.28
N LEU A 15 15.34 -1.45 -12.39
CA LEU A 15 15.28 -2.41 -11.29
C LEU A 15 16.68 -2.93 -10.92
N ARG A 16 17.53 -3.21 -11.92
CA ARG A 16 18.95 -3.55 -11.70
C ARG A 16 19.76 -2.40 -11.10
N ALA A 17 19.50 -1.16 -11.50
CA ALA A 17 20.16 0.01 -10.91
C ALA A 17 19.76 0.19 -9.43
N TYR A 18 18.51 -0.13 -9.08
CA TYR A 18 18.04 -0.14 -7.70
C TYR A 18 18.73 -1.24 -6.88
N THR A 19 18.75 -2.48 -7.36
CA THR A 19 19.37 -3.60 -6.63
C THR A 19 20.90 -3.48 -6.56
N GLY A 20 21.54 -2.96 -7.62
CA GLY A 20 22.98 -2.74 -7.69
C GLY A 20 23.51 -1.66 -6.74
N ALA A 21 22.65 -0.78 -6.23
CA ALA A 21 23.01 0.18 -5.18
C ALA A 21 23.00 -0.43 -3.76
N GLY A 22 22.59 -1.69 -3.62
CA GLY A 22 22.38 -2.36 -2.34
C GLY A 22 20.91 -2.32 -1.94
N VAL A 23 20.36 -3.49 -1.59
CA VAL A 23 19.00 -3.62 -1.07
C VAL A 23 19.03 -3.29 0.43
N LEU A 24 18.25 -2.29 0.83
CA LEU A 24 18.09 -1.92 2.23
C LEU A 24 17.54 -3.09 3.04
N ARG A 25 18.01 -3.27 4.27
CA ARG A 25 17.42 -4.23 5.21
C ARG A 25 16.05 -3.72 5.68
N LEU A 26 15.25 -4.62 6.23
CA LEU A 26 13.91 -4.29 6.70
C LEU A 26 13.93 -3.19 7.76
N GLU A 27 14.91 -3.22 8.68
CA GLU A 27 15.07 -2.21 9.73
C GLU A 27 15.44 -0.83 9.18
N GLU A 28 16.07 -0.79 8.01
CA GLU A 28 16.43 0.45 7.31
C GLU A 28 15.21 1.00 6.55
N LEU A 29 14.42 0.13 5.93
CA LEU A 29 13.16 0.50 5.27
C LEU A 29 12.18 1.16 6.25
N THR A 30 12.05 0.64 7.47
CA THR A 30 11.14 1.22 8.49
C THR A 30 11.60 2.58 9.00
N ARG A 31 12.82 3.02 8.67
CA ARG A 31 13.37 4.34 9.04
C ARG A 31 13.34 5.34 7.89
N LEU A 32 12.90 4.93 6.69
CA LEU A 32 12.84 5.83 5.54
C LEU A 32 11.90 7.01 5.81
N PRO A 33 12.32 8.25 5.49
CA PRO A 33 11.40 9.37 5.41
C PRO A 33 10.21 9.05 4.48
N GLY A 34 9.03 9.52 4.85
CA GLY A 34 7.78 9.32 4.10
C GLY A 34 7.16 7.91 4.17
N LEU A 35 7.98 6.84 4.10
CA LEU A 35 7.52 5.44 4.03
C LEU A 35 7.65 4.66 5.35
N GLY A 36 8.68 4.98 6.14
CA GLY A 36 9.06 4.21 7.33
C GLY A 36 7.92 4.00 8.33
N PRO A 37 7.21 5.06 8.77
CA PRO A 37 6.08 4.93 9.69
C PRO A 37 4.96 4.03 9.17
N ARG A 38 4.69 4.05 7.86
CA ARG A 38 3.72 3.14 7.25
C ARG A 38 4.22 1.70 7.31
N PHE A 39 5.47 1.43 6.93
CA PHE A 39 6.04 0.07 6.96
C PHE A 39 6.05 -0.49 8.37
N GLN A 40 6.42 0.31 9.36
CA GLN A 40 6.37 -0.08 10.77
C GLN A 40 4.94 -0.44 11.19
N ALA A 41 3.97 0.45 10.95
CA ALA A 41 2.57 0.19 11.31
C ALA A 41 2.00 -1.07 10.63
N VAL A 42 2.35 -1.31 9.37
CA VAL A 42 1.94 -2.51 8.62
C VAL A 42 2.53 -3.78 9.21
N LEU A 43 3.82 -3.77 9.59
CA LEU A 43 4.48 -4.93 10.22
C LEU A 43 3.86 -5.25 11.59
N GLU A 44 3.62 -4.21 12.41
CA GLU A 44 3.03 -4.33 13.75
C GLU A 44 1.54 -4.71 13.71
N ALA A 45 0.82 -4.38 12.61
CA ALA A 45 -0.62 -4.60 12.53
C ALA A 45 -1.01 -6.06 12.79
N ARG A 46 -0.23 -7.03 12.30
CA ARG A 46 -0.54 -8.46 12.43
C ARG A 46 -0.57 -8.95 13.87
N THR A 47 0.31 -8.44 14.74
CA THR A 47 0.38 -8.82 16.16
C THR A 47 -0.57 -8.00 17.03
N HIS A 48 -1.16 -6.93 16.47
CA HIS A 48 -2.03 -6.01 17.18
C HIS A 48 -3.39 -5.88 16.49
N LEU A 49 -3.58 -4.85 15.66
CA LEU A 49 -4.87 -4.46 15.09
C LEU A 49 -5.57 -5.57 14.26
N LEU A 50 -4.78 -6.43 13.60
CA LEU A 50 -5.25 -7.51 12.73
C LEU A 50 -5.15 -8.90 13.41
N SER A 51 -5.11 -8.93 14.74
CA SER A 51 -5.25 -10.16 15.52
C SER A 51 -6.73 -10.45 15.78
N GLU A 52 -7.20 -11.68 15.53
CA GLU A 52 -8.59 -12.08 15.83
C GLU A 52 -8.91 -11.90 17.31
N ALA A 53 -7.98 -12.28 18.20
CA ALA A 53 -8.15 -12.10 19.65
C ALA A 53 -8.33 -10.63 20.02
N PHE A 54 -7.59 -9.71 19.37
CA PHE A 54 -7.76 -8.28 19.61
C PHE A 54 -9.11 -7.78 19.10
N LEU A 55 -9.56 -8.19 17.90
CA LEU A 55 -10.87 -7.77 17.38
C LEU A 55 -12.05 -8.23 18.25
N ASP A 56 -11.93 -9.42 18.84
CA ASP A 56 -12.98 -10.02 19.65
C ASP A 56 -13.02 -9.49 21.09
N GLN A 57 -11.87 -9.10 21.64
CA GLN A 57 -11.75 -8.72 23.06
C GLN A 57 -11.59 -7.22 23.30
N ALA A 58 -11.09 -6.46 22.31
CA ALA A 58 -10.82 -5.04 22.50
C ALA A 58 -12.12 -4.28 22.77
N THR A 59 -12.08 -3.41 23.78
CA THR A 59 -13.15 -2.43 24.01
C THR A 59 -13.30 -1.52 22.78
N GLU A 60 -14.43 -0.84 22.65
CA GLU A 60 -14.63 0.11 21.56
C GLU A 60 -13.55 1.21 21.56
N ALA A 61 -13.22 1.73 22.76
CA ALA A 61 -12.21 2.76 22.94
C ALA A 61 -10.80 2.29 22.52
N ASP A 62 -10.40 1.08 22.93
CA ASP A 62 -9.08 0.52 22.59
C ASP A 62 -8.93 0.29 21.10
N PHE A 63 -9.96 -0.30 20.48
CA PHE A 63 -9.96 -0.55 19.04
C PHE A 63 -9.96 0.76 18.25
N GLN A 64 -10.78 1.74 18.64
CA GLN A 64 -10.76 3.07 18.01
C GLN A 64 -9.38 3.72 18.14
N GLY A 65 -8.76 3.66 19.32
CA GLY A 65 -7.42 4.20 19.56
C GLY A 65 -6.35 3.54 18.69
N ALA A 66 -6.36 2.21 18.61
CA ALA A 66 -5.44 1.45 17.76
C ALA A 66 -5.65 1.77 16.27
N LEU A 67 -6.90 1.87 15.83
CA LEU A 67 -7.26 2.16 14.45
C LEU A 67 -6.83 3.56 14.01
N VAL A 68 -7.02 4.57 14.86
CA VAL A 68 -6.57 5.95 14.60
C VAL A 68 -5.04 6.03 14.49
N ARG A 69 -4.30 5.41 15.43
CA ARG A 69 -2.83 5.37 15.36
C ARG A 69 -2.33 4.71 14.07
N PHE A 70 -2.95 3.59 13.69
CA PHE A 70 -2.61 2.90 12.44
C PHE A 70 -2.89 3.79 11.21
N TYR A 71 -4.04 4.50 11.18
CA TYR A 71 -4.40 5.41 10.11
C TYR A 71 -3.41 6.58 9.98
N GLU A 72 -3.06 7.23 11.09
CA GLU A 72 -2.11 8.36 11.11
C GLU A 72 -0.71 7.96 10.64
N ALA A 73 -0.28 6.74 10.96
CA ALA A 73 0.99 6.21 10.49
C ALA A 73 0.98 5.91 8.97
N CYS A 74 -0.15 5.45 8.44
CA CYS A 74 -0.27 4.96 7.07
C CYS A 74 -0.76 6.00 6.03
N VAL A 75 -1.47 7.04 6.46
CA VAL A 75 -2.15 8.01 5.59
C VAL A 75 -1.65 9.43 5.88
N ARG A 76 -1.12 10.10 4.85
CA ARG A 76 -0.57 11.45 4.95
C ARG A 76 -1.12 12.37 3.86
N PRO A 77 -1.71 13.53 4.19
CA PRO A 77 -2.14 13.94 5.54
C PRO A 77 -3.32 13.10 6.07
N ALA A 78 -3.40 12.92 7.38
CA ALA A 78 -4.42 12.10 8.06
C ALA A 78 -5.75 12.86 8.25
N LEU A 79 -6.38 13.33 7.17
CA LEU A 79 -7.51 14.27 7.23
C LEU A 79 -8.86 13.69 7.70
N HIS A 80 -8.97 12.37 7.88
CA HIS A 80 -10.25 11.69 8.11
C HIS A 80 -10.29 10.90 9.44
N THR A 81 -9.49 11.29 10.43
CA THR A 81 -9.49 10.66 11.76
C THR A 81 -10.86 10.73 12.44
N ASP A 82 -11.59 11.85 12.33
CA ASP A 82 -12.95 11.97 12.88
C ASP A 82 -13.95 11.04 12.21
N THR A 83 -13.85 10.88 10.89
CA THR A 83 -14.70 9.93 10.16
C THR A 83 -14.39 8.50 10.58
N LEU A 84 -13.10 8.18 10.75
CA LEU A 84 -12.66 6.89 11.24
C LEU A 84 -13.23 6.58 12.63
N ARG A 85 -13.17 7.55 13.57
CA ARG A 85 -13.78 7.43 14.90
C ARG A 85 -15.27 7.15 14.84
N ARG A 86 -16.02 7.95 14.08
CA ARG A 86 -17.49 7.78 13.92
C ARG A 86 -17.90 6.48 13.21
N ARG A 87 -16.99 5.88 12.43
CA ARG A 87 -17.25 4.68 11.62
C ARG A 87 -16.46 3.46 12.11
N THR A 88 -15.95 3.51 13.33
CA THR A 88 -15.13 2.45 13.94
C THR A 88 -15.82 1.08 13.90
N GLY A 89 -17.13 1.01 14.20
CA GLY A 89 -17.88 -0.24 14.15
C GLY A 89 -17.89 -0.90 12.76
N ILE A 90 -18.13 -0.11 11.70
CA ILE A 90 -18.09 -0.61 10.31
C ILE A 90 -16.69 -1.14 9.97
N VAL A 91 -15.64 -0.41 10.36
CA VAL A 91 -14.27 -0.84 10.12
C VAL A 91 -13.94 -2.12 10.89
N ARG A 92 -14.38 -2.26 12.15
CA ARG A 92 -14.22 -3.51 12.92
C ARG A 92 -14.85 -4.71 12.19
N HIS A 93 -16.08 -4.54 11.69
CA HIS A 93 -16.75 -5.59 10.91
C HIS A 93 -16.00 -5.91 9.61
N ALA A 94 -15.49 -4.90 8.91
CA ALA A 94 -14.67 -5.08 7.73
C ALA A 94 -13.40 -5.87 8.04
N LEU A 95 -12.67 -5.54 9.12
CA LEU A 95 -11.48 -6.30 9.53
C LEU A 95 -11.81 -7.75 9.89
N GLY A 96 -12.92 -7.99 10.59
CA GLY A 96 -13.41 -9.34 10.86
C GLY A 96 -13.70 -10.11 9.57
N HIS A 97 -14.30 -9.44 8.57
CA HIS A 97 -14.49 -10.02 7.23
C HIS A 97 -13.16 -10.32 6.53
N LEU A 98 -12.20 -9.40 6.57
CA LEU A 98 -10.89 -9.59 5.94
C LEU A 98 -10.13 -10.79 6.51
N LEU A 99 -10.19 -11.01 7.82
CA LEU A 99 -9.51 -12.11 8.51
C LEU A 99 -10.21 -13.46 8.27
N ARG A 100 -11.54 -13.51 8.35
CA ARG A 100 -12.29 -14.77 8.41
C ARG A 100 -12.82 -15.25 7.06
N CYS A 101 -13.07 -14.33 6.13
CA CYS A 101 -13.61 -14.68 4.82
C CYS A 101 -12.55 -15.33 3.94
N ARG A 102 -12.92 -16.38 3.19
CA ARG A 102 -12.01 -17.09 2.27
C ARG A 102 -11.92 -16.47 0.87
N ASP A 103 -12.66 -15.39 0.63
CA ASP A 103 -12.68 -14.75 -0.68
C ASP A 103 -11.29 -14.25 -1.09
N PRO A 104 -10.97 -14.29 -2.40
CA PRO A 104 -9.71 -13.76 -2.90
C PRO A 104 -9.61 -12.25 -2.64
N LEU A 105 -8.38 -11.76 -2.45
CA LEU A 105 -8.13 -10.38 -2.05
C LEU A 105 -8.76 -9.31 -2.97
N PRO A 106 -8.81 -9.46 -4.30
CA PRO A 106 -9.55 -8.54 -5.17
C PRO A 106 -11.02 -8.35 -4.76
N GLN A 107 -11.72 -9.43 -4.41
CA GLN A 107 -13.13 -9.35 -3.98
C GLN A 107 -13.25 -8.69 -2.61
N LYS A 108 -12.32 -8.98 -1.69
CA LYS A 108 -12.23 -8.29 -0.39
C LYS A 108 -11.99 -6.79 -0.57
N ALA A 109 -11.08 -6.41 -1.48
CA ALA A 109 -10.78 -5.02 -1.79
C ALA A 109 -12.01 -4.29 -2.35
N ASP A 110 -12.76 -4.92 -3.27
CA ASP A 110 -14.02 -4.36 -3.77
C ASP A 110 -15.02 -4.10 -2.64
N ARG A 111 -15.15 -5.03 -1.68
CA ARG A 111 -16.10 -4.87 -0.56
C ARG A 111 -15.78 -3.70 0.36
N CYS A 112 -14.52 -3.25 0.39
CA CYS A 112 -14.06 -2.13 1.20
C CYS A 112 -13.97 -0.81 0.44
N LEU A 113 -13.70 -0.86 -0.87
CA LEU A 113 -13.35 0.32 -1.67
C LEU A 113 -14.41 0.75 -2.69
N ALA A 114 -15.27 -0.15 -3.17
CA ALA A 114 -16.31 0.26 -4.12
C ALA A 114 -17.41 1.05 -3.40
N VAL A 115 -17.90 2.14 -4.01
CA VAL A 115 -18.80 3.11 -3.34
C VAL A 115 -20.13 2.48 -2.88
N ASP A 116 -20.58 1.46 -3.57
CA ASP A 116 -21.80 0.69 -3.33
C ASP A 116 -21.59 -0.54 -2.42
N ALA A 117 -20.38 -0.74 -1.90
CA ALA A 117 -20.01 -1.94 -1.16
C ALA A 117 -20.33 -1.87 0.35
N PRO A 118 -20.56 -3.03 1.01
CA PRO A 118 -21.04 -3.08 2.39
C PRO A 118 -20.07 -2.50 3.43
N TYR A 119 -18.77 -2.45 3.15
CA TYR A 119 -17.77 -1.91 4.08
C TYR A 119 -17.17 -0.58 3.64
N HIS A 120 -17.75 0.04 2.60
CA HIS A 120 -17.28 1.33 2.13
C HIS A 120 -17.53 2.43 3.17
N VAL A 121 -16.48 3.22 3.41
CA VAL A 121 -16.53 4.39 4.28
C VAL A 121 -15.95 5.58 3.52
N ALA A 122 -16.77 6.60 3.26
CA ALA A 122 -16.31 7.82 2.60
C ALA A 122 -15.12 8.45 3.34
N GLY A 123 -14.07 8.81 2.61
CA GLY A 123 -12.81 9.33 3.16
C GLY A 123 -11.78 8.26 3.53
N LEU A 124 -12.15 6.97 3.62
CA LEU A 124 -11.21 5.87 3.82
C LEU A 124 -10.87 5.24 2.47
N GLY A 125 -9.89 5.81 1.79
CA GLY A 125 -9.50 5.43 0.43
C GLY A 125 -8.48 4.28 0.34
N PRO A 126 -7.97 4.03 -0.87
CA PRO A 126 -7.01 2.96 -1.15
C PRO A 126 -5.75 2.97 -0.28
N VAL A 127 -5.25 4.14 0.11
CA VAL A 127 -4.05 4.27 0.96
C VAL A 127 -4.24 3.56 2.29
N PHE A 128 -5.41 3.73 2.91
CA PHE A 128 -5.75 3.11 4.19
C PHE A 128 -6.01 1.62 4.04
N TRP A 129 -6.93 1.24 3.15
CA TRP A 129 -7.32 -0.18 3.00
C TRP A 129 -6.18 -1.05 2.50
N SER A 130 -5.35 -0.57 1.56
CA SER A 130 -4.16 -1.31 1.15
C SER A 130 -3.13 -1.49 2.25
N ALA A 131 -3.06 -0.60 3.24
CA ALA A 131 -2.19 -0.80 4.40
C ALA A 131 -2.69 -1.97 5.26
N LEU A 132 -4.00 -2.07 5.47
CA LEU A 132 -4.61 -3.20 6.17
C LEU A 132 -4.41 -4.50 5.38
N PHE A 133 -4.60 -4.48 4.06
CA PHE A 133 -4.32 -5.64 3.20
C PHE A 133 -2.86 -6.06 3.33
N GLN A 134 -1.92 -5.12 3.22
CA GLN A 134 -0.50 -5.37 3.44
C GLN A 134 -0.24 -5.96 4.84
N GLY A 135 -0.91 -5.49 5.89
CA GLY A 135 -0.78 -6.04 7.23
C GLY A 135 -1.23 -7.50 7.37
N LEU A 136 -2.18 -7.96 6.54
CA LEU A 136 -2.61 -9.38 6.52
C LEU A 136 -1.50 -10.31 5.99
N ALA A 137 -0.73 -9.86 4.99
CA ALA A 137 0.43 -10.58 4.48
C ALA A 137 1.51 -9.60 3.98
N PRO A 138 2.37 -9.09 4.89
CA PRO A 138 3.34 -8.03 4.58
C PRO A 138 4.34 -8.41 3.48
N MET A 139 4.57 -9.71 3.31
CA MET A 139 5.50 -10.28 2.33
C MET A 139 4.86 -10.57 0.97
N SER A 140 3.57 -10.30 0.81
CA SER A 140 2.80 -10.67 -0.38
C SER A 140 2.11 -9.50 -1.07
N PHE A 141 1.58 -8.54 -0.30
CA PHE A 141 0.67 -7.55 -0.87
C PHE A 141 1.30 -6.17 -1.07
N PRO A 142 0.92 -5.45 -2.15
CA PRO A 142 1.43 -4.12 -2.44
C PRO A 142 0.76 -3.05 -1.58
N ALA A 143 1.47 -1.96 -1.32
CA ALA A 143 0.81 -0.73 -0.90
C ALA A 143 0.13 -0.05 -2.11
N TRP A 144 -0.98 0.66 -1.87
CA TRP A 144 -1.68 1.46 -2.88
C TRP A 144 -1.67 2.93 -2.48
N THR A 145 -0.55 3.59 -2.77
CA THR A 145 -0.36 5.03 -2.57
C THR A 145 -0.30 5.77 -3.91
N PRO A 146 -0.57 7.10 -3.93
CA PRO A 146 -0.43 7.89 -5.14
C PRO A 146 0.98 7.82 -5.75
N ALA A 147 2.03 7.76 -4.92
CA ALA A 147 3.41 7.64 -5.37
C ALA A 147 3.67 6.29 -6.05
N ILE A 148 3.20 5.19 -5.47
CA ILE A 148 3.33 3.85 -6.05
C ILE A 148 2.60 3.79 -7.39
N GLU A 149 1.37 4.30 -7.45
CA GLU A 149 0.59 4.35 -8.68
C GLU A 149 1.25 5.22 -9.76
N ALA A 150 1.84 6.37 -9.39
CA ALA A 150 2.62 7.19 -10.30
C ALA A 150 3.87 6.45 -10.84
N GLY A 151 4.58 5.71 -9.96
CA GLY A 151 5.71 4.86 -10.35
C GLY A 151 5.31 3.78 -11.34
N LEU A 152 4.22 3.06 -11.07
CA LEU A 152 3.67 2.04 -11.96
C LEU A 152 3.27 2.63 -13.32
N ARG A 153 2.59 3.77 -13.35
CA ARG A 153 2.24 4.47 -14.60
C ARG A 153 3.47 4.87 -15.40
N ARG A 154 4.51 5.39 -14.74
CA ARG A 154 5.75 5.82 -15.38
C ARG A 154 6.53 4.66 -16.02
N LEU A 155 6.42 3.47 -15.44
CA LEU A 155 6.96 2.22 -15.99
C LEU A 155 6.05 1.59 -17.06
N GLY A 156 4.85 2.14 -17.29
CA GLY A 156 3.86 1.55 -18.19
C GLY A 156 3.23 0.26 -17.66
N LEU A 157 3.27 0.04 -16.34
CA LEU A 157 2.69 -1.13 -15.65
C LEU A 157 1.27 -0.88 -15.13
N ALA A 158 0.80 0.36 -15.22
CA ALA A 158 -0.55 0.76 -14.83
C ALA A 158 -1.32 1.30 -16.04
N SER A 159 -2.28 0.51 -16.52
CA SER A 159 -3.17 0.86 -17.63
C SER A 159 -4.66 0.77 -17.28
N TRP A 160 -5.00 0.79 -15.98
CA TRP A 160 -6.39 0.76 -15.54
C TRP A 160 -7.13 2.06 -15.87
N GLN A 161 -8.41 1.92 -16.20
CA GLN A 161 -9.31 3.02 -16.55
C GLN A 161 -9.97 3.58 -15.28
N GLN A 162 -10.53 4.79 -15.37
CA GLN A 162 -11.23 5.41 -14.25
C GLN A 162 -12.46 4.60 -13.77
N ALA A 163 -13.09 3.84 -14.67
CA ALA A 163 -14.24 2.99 -14.38
C ALA A 163 -13.86 1.59 -13.86
N THR A 164 -12.57 1.24 -13.80
CA THR A 164 -12.11 -0.07 -13.32
C THR A 164 -12.45 -0.23 -11.84
N ARG A 165 -13.04 -1.38 -11.47
CA ARG A 165 -13.40 -1.65 -10.08
C ARG A 165 -12.15 -1.70 -9.19
N PRO A 166 -12.18 -1.19 -7.94
CA PRO A 166 -11.01 -1.15 -7.08
C PRO A 166 -10.31 -2.50 -6.87
N GLY A 167 -11.07 -3.58 -6.77
CA GLY A 167 -10.59 -4.95 -6.64
C GLY A 167 -9.80 -5.41 -7.86
N GLU A 168 -10.24 -5.04 -9.06
CA GLU A 168 -9.51 -5.32 -10.31
C GLU A 168 -8.19 -4.56 -10.36
N VAL A 169 -8.19 -3.27 -9.97
CA VAL A 169 -6.98 -2.46 -9.87
C VAL A 169 -6.00 -3.09 -8.88
N TYR A 170 -6.46 -3.41 -7.67
CA TYR A 170 -5.59 -3.99 -6.65
C TYR A 170 -5.07 -5.38 -7.03
N GLY A 171 -5.91 -6.21 -7.67
CA GLY A 171 -5.50 -7.48 -8.24
C GLY A 171 -4.44 -7.34 -9.33
N ALA A 172 -4.53 -6.30 -10.17
CA ALA A 172 -3.48 -5.98 -11.14
C ALA A 172 -2.17 -5.58 -10.46
N MET A 173 -2.22 -4.76 -9.40
CA MET A 173 -1.03 -4.41 -8.63
C MET A 173 -0.34 -5.64 -8.01
N VAL A 174 -1.12 -6.58 -7.45
CA VAL A 174 -0.60 -7.85 -6.92
C VAL A 174 0.15 -8.64 -8.01
N ARG A 175 -0.42 -8.74 -9.22
CA ARG A 175 0.24 -9.42 -10.35
C ARG A 175 1.52 -8.71 -10.79
N VAL A 176 1.53 -7.37 -10.80
CA VAL A 176 2.74 -6.61 -11.10
C VAL A 176 3.83 -6.87 -10.06
N TYR A 177 3.50 -6.89 -8.76
CA TYR A 177 4.48 -7.17 -7.72
C TYR A 177 5.04 -8.59 -7.84
N ALA A 178 4.20 -9.58 -8.16
CA ALA A 178 4.65 -10.93 -8.45
C ALA A 178 5.62 -10.97 -9.64
N HIS A 179 5.32 -10.22 -10.71
CA HIS A 179 6.21 -10.11 -11.87
C HIS A 179 7.56 -9.45 -11.52
N LEU A 180 7.56 -8.35 -10.75
CA LEU A 180 8.78 -7.67 -10.31
C LEU A 180 9.65 -8.58 -9.43
N ARG A 181 9.04 -9.36 -8.53
CA ARG A 181 9.75 -10.35 -7.72
C ARG A 181 10.28 -11.53 -8.53
N ALA A 182 9.63 -11.90 -9.63
CA ALA A 182 10.17 -12.90 -10.55
C ALA A 182 11.43 -12.40 -11.26
N LEU A 183 11.55 -11.09 -11.50
CA LEU A 183 12.75 -10.46 -12.07
C LEU A 183 13.87 -10.30 -11.02
N GLU A 184 13.53 -9.96 -9.78
CA GLU A 184 14.48 -9.80 -8.67
C GLU A 184 13.95 -10.50 -7.39
N PRO A 185 14.22 -11.82 -7.22
CA PRO A 185 13.65 -12.61 -6.13
C PRO A 185 14.04 -12.18 -4.72
N ALA A 186 15.15 -11.45 -4.58
CA ALA A 186 15.60 -10.88 -3.31
C ALA A 186 14.69 -9.73 -2.81
N LEU A 187 13.82 -9.19 -3.67
CA LEU A 187 12.94 -8.08 -3.31
C LEU A 187 11.65 -8.57 -2.64
N ILE A 188 11.29 -7.89 -1.56
CA ILE A 188 10.03 -8.05 -0.83
C ILE A 188 9.12 -6.85 -1.17
N PRO A 189 7.80 -6.90 -0.88
CA PRO A 189 6.90 -5.80 -1.23
C PRO A 189 7.35 -4.41 -0.75
N PHE A 190 7.96 -4.30 0.44
CA PHE A 190 8.50 -3.03 0.93
C PHE A 190 9.64 -2.46 0.08
N HIS A 191 10.52 -3.31 -0.47
CA HIS A 191 11.53 -2.86 -1.43
C HIS A 191 10.88 -2.34 -2.72
N LEU A 192 9.82 -3.02 -3.19
CA LEU A 192 9.09 -2.61 -4.39
C LEU A 192 8.31 -1.31 -4.17
N ASP A 193 7.69 -1.12 -3.02
CA ASP A 193 7.04 0.13 -2.62
C ASP A 193 8.06 1.29 -2.66
N HIS A 194 9.25 1.09 -2.11
CA HIS A 194 10.34 2.08 -2.13
C HIS A 194 10.84 2.34 -3.56
N PHE A 195 11.11 1.30 -4.35
CA PHE A 195 11.51 1.41 -5.76
C PHE A 195 10.50 2.19 -6.61
N LEU A 196 9.20 1.90 -6.47
CA LEU A 196 8.15 2.58 -7.23
C LEU A 196 7.99 4.03 -6.79
N THR A 197 8.18 4.32 -5.50
CA THR A 197 8.19 5.68 -4.96
C THR A 197 9.36 6.50 -5.50
N LEU A 198 10.57 5.94 -5.54
CA LEU A 198 11.73 6.57 -6.19
C LEU A 198 11.50 6.78 -7.69
N THR A 199 10.92 5.79 -8.37
CA THR A 199 10.60 5.88 -9.79
C THR A 199 9.58 7.00 -10.07
N ALA A 200 8.62 7.22 -9.16
CA ALA A 200 7.70 8.35 -9.27
C ALA A 200 8.41 9.70 -9.13
N ALA A 201 9.31 9.85 -8.15
CA ALA A 201 10.00 11.10 -7.85
C ALA A 201 11.19 11.42 -8.78
N MET A 202 11.74 10.42 -9.48
CA MET A 202 12.93 10.54 -10.32
C MET A 202 12.84 11.71 -11.32
N LYS A 203 13.95 12.42 -11.54
CA LYS A 203 14.13 13.40 -12.62
C LYS A 203 15.02 12.79 -13.71
N GLY A 204 14.61 12.90 -14.97
CA GLY A 204 15.35 12.29 -16.10
C GLY A 204 15.39 10.77 -16.03
N ARG A 205 16.60 10.19 -16.01
CA ARG A 205 16.86 8.73 -16.01
C ARG A 205 17.63 8.22 -14.77
N ASN A 206 17.85 9.06 -13.76
CA ASN A 206 18.54 8.66 -12.54
C ASN A 206 17.53 8.40 -11.42
N ILE A 207 17.32 7.15 -11.03
CA ILE A 207 16.31 6.74 -10.04
C ILE A 207 16.47 7.43 -8.67
N TRP A 208 17.67 7.91 -8.34
CA TRP A 208 17.98 8.57 -7.06
C TRP A 208 17.79 10.09 -7.08
N SER A 209 17.64 10.71 -8.26
CA SER A 209 17.59 12.19 -8.43
C SER A 209 16.37 12.91 -7.82
N GLY A 210 15.47 12.19 -7.15
CA GLY A 210 14.32 12.73 -6.42
C GLY A 210 14.18 12.16 -5.01
N ALA A 211 15.19 11.44 -4.51
CA ALA A 211 15.15 10.79 -3.20
C ALA A 211 15.06 11.80 -2.05
N ASP A 212 15.62 13.01 -2.20
CA ASP A 212 15.61 14.07 -1.19
C ASP A 212 14.20 14.63 -0.89
N HIS A 213 13.19 14.25 -1.67
CA HIS A 213 11.80 14.71 -1.54
C HIS A 213 10.85 13.62 -1.01
N LEU A 214 11.37 12.43 -0.72
CA LEU A 214 10.62 11.32 -0.11
C LEU A 214 10.65 11.44 1.41
#